data_AF-A0A923ZAQ1-F1
#
_entry.id   AF-A0A923ZAQ1-F1
#
_cell.length_a   1.000
_cell.length_b   1.000
_cell.length_c   1.000
_cell.angle_alpha   90.00
_cell.angle_beta   90.00
_cell.angle_gamma   90.00
#
_symmetry.space_group_name_H-M   'P 1'
#
loop_
_entity.id
_entity.type
_entity.pdbx_description
1 polymer ?
#
loop_
_entity_poly.entity_id
_entity_poly.type
_entity_poly.pdbx_seq_one_letter_code
_entity_poly.pdbx_strand_id
1 'polypeptide(L)'
;MKCTINNSTQGLLALLFVCAVSAPACALELSKQVPACVMPRTSVLPANYHQYAWAKKARATDPVVSGKADVRIDGSSLFEWQHAAKVDLNLDGLCDWIVTSNIPLSSGGDTDSINTVYLGQRAGWTRFGATGIRANQADGLGRGQSDAQQSQFAWFDEGPYLLRDATAQKLYVIGNFSSRNSFGREFPGYRIFTWDPVAKKLAELDKWHAGGEGGEVYAYFVAHGGFAPDRTTDKDDRSGDFDPAIERRELSLRCSEEAQKAASPLLATRCMVKR
;
A
#
# COMPACT_ATOMS: atom_id res chain seq x y z
N MET A 1 -1.74 -30.88 6.84
CA MET A 1 -2.85 -31.62 6.18
C MET A 1 -2.88 -31.22 4.72
N LYS A 2 -2.78 -32.18 3.79
CA LYS A 2 -2.84 -31.92 2.34
C LYS A 2 -4.27 -32.16 1.86
N CYS A 3 -4.96 -31.13 1.40
CA CYS A 3 -6.24 -31.30 0.69
C CYS A 3 -5.93 -31.87 -0.70
N THR A 4 -6.32 -33.12 -0.93
CA THR A 4 -6.27 -33.79 -2.24
C THR A 4 -7.71 -33.91 -2.71
N ILE A 5 -8.05 -33.30 -3.84
CA ILE A 5 -9.39 -33.40 -4.44
C ILE A 5 -9.37 -34.57 -5.42
N ASN A 6 -10.05 -35.66 -5.06
CA ASN A 6 -10.37 -36.76 -5.98
C ASN A 6 -11.72 -36.48 -6.64
N ASN A 7 -11.73 -36.29 -7.95
CA ASN A 7 -12.96 -36.25 -8.74
C ASN A 7 -13.35 -37.67 -9.14
N SER A 8 -14.53 -38.12 -8.71
CA SER A 8 -15.20 -39.31 -9.23
C SER A 8 -16.62 -38.93 -9.63
N THR A 9 -16.92 -39.15 -10.90
CA THR A 9 -18.19 -38.93 -11.59
C THR A 9 -19.24 -39.94 -11.13
N GLN A 10 -20.46 -39.48 -10.79
CA GLN A 10 -21.74 -40.04 -11.24
C GLN A 10 -22.96 -39.27 -10.67
N GLY A 11 -23.81 -38.76 -11.58
CA GLY A 11 -25.23 -39.11 -11.68
C GLY A 11 -26.27 -38.71 -10.61
N LEU A 12 -27.20 -37.86 -11.08
CA LEU A 12 -28.64 -37.73 -10.75
C LEU A 12 -29.14 -36.75 -9.67
N LEU A 13 -30.18 -36.02 -10.11
CA LEU A 13 -31.02 -35.00 -9.49
C LEU A 13 -31.29 -35.13 -7.99
N ALA A 14 -31.05 -34.05 -7.24
CA ALA A 14 -31.73 -33.74 -6.00
C ALA A 14 -31.82 -32.21 -5.80
N LEU A 15 -32.93 -31.77 -5.20
CA LEU A 15 -33.32 -30.39 -4.93
C LEU A 15 -32.16 -29.48 -4.51
N LEU A 16 -32.06 -28.31 -5.15
CA LEU A 16 -31.15 -27.22 -4.79
C LEU A 16 -31.60 -26.56 -3.47
N PHE A 17 -31.32 -27.20 -2.34
CA PHE A 17 -30.94 -26.47 -1.15
C PHE A 17 -29.55 -25.90 -1.42
N VAL A 18 -29.46 -24.62 -1.76
CA VAL A 18 -28.20 -23.88 -1.75
C VAL A 18 -27.80 -23.70 -0.29
N CYS A 19 -27.30 -24.77 0.34
CA CYS A 19 -26.40 -24.60 1.45
C CYS A 19 -25.18 -23.90 0.85
N ALA A 20 -24.99 -22.63 1.19
CA ALA A 20 -23.72 -21.97 1.02
C ALA A 20 -22.71 -22.86 1.74
N VAL A 21 -21.95 -23.65 0.97
CA VAL A 21 -20.78 -24.33 1.46
C VAL A 21 -19.83 -23.20 1.78
N SER A 22 -19.84 -22.75 3.03
CA SER A 22 -18.77 -21.94 3.59
C SER A 22 -17.52 -22.78 3.43
N ALA A 23 -16.80 -22.57 2.33
CA ALA A 23 -15.46 -23.09 2.18
C ALA A 23 -14.74 -22.68 3.48
N PRO A 24 -14.06 -23.61 4.18
CA PRO A 24 -13.29 -23.22 5.34
C PRO A 24 -12.32 -22.14 4.84
N ALA A 25 -12.50 -20.91 5.33
CA ALA A 25 -11.53 -19.86 5.09
C ALA A 25 -10.22 -20.42 5.61
N CYS A 26 -9.28 -20.71 4.72
CA CYS A 26 -7.94 -21.08 5.15
C CYS A 26 -7.44 -19.91 5.99
N ALA A 27 -7.15 -20.17 7.27
CA ALA A 27 -6.60 -19.16 8.15
C ALA A 27 -5.35 -18.57 7.51
N LEU A 28 -5.27 -17.23 7.47
CA LEU A 28 -4.10 -16.55 6.91
C LEU A 28 -2.86 -16.90 7.73
N GLU A 29 -1.74 -17.19 7.06
CA GLU A 29 -0.46 -17.40 7.73
C GLU A 29 0.39 -16.13 7.58
N LEU A 30 0.06 -15.13 8.39
CA LEU A 30 0.65 -13.80 8.31
C LEU A 30 2.01 -13.71 8.99
N SER A 31 2.94 -13.01 8.34
CA SER A 31 4.30 -12.78 8.85
C SER A 31 4.86 -11.44 8.38
N LYS A 32 5.76 -10.88 9.19
CA LYS A 32 6.62 -9.74 8.82
C LYS A 32 7.83 -10.16 7.97
N GLN A 33 8.05 -11.45 7.77
CA GLN A 33 9.15 -11.96 6.95
C GLN A 33 8.79 -11.83 5.46
N VAL A 34 9.18 -10.69 4.88
CA VAL A 34 9.07 -10.44 3.44
C VAL A 34 10.30 -11.00 2.73
N PRO A 35 10.15 -11.85 1.70
CA PRO A 35 11.28 -12.42 0.98
C PRO A 35 12.13 -11.34 0.32
N ALA A 36 13.43 -11.57 0.26
CA ALA A 36 14.30 -10.77 -0.59
C ALA A 36 13.99 -11.03 -2.06
N CYS A 37 14.17 -9.99 -2.87
CA CYS A 37 13.95 -10.02 -4.31
C CYS A 37 15.22 -9.60 -5.06
N VAL A 38 15.24 -9.90 -6.36
CA VAL A 38 16.34 -9.53 -7.25
C VAL A 38 15.91 -8.40 -8.18
N MET A 39 16.70 -7.33 -8.22
CA MET A 39 16.44 -6.22 -9.13
C MET A 39 16.49 -6.65 -10.60
N PRO A 40 15.67 -6.06 -11.48
CA PRO A 40 15.84 -6.16 -12.93
C PRO A 40 17.28 -5.89 -13.37
N ARG A 41 17.79 -6.70 -14.31
CA ARG A 41 19.20 -6.62 -14.76
C ARG A 41 19.51 -5.35 -15.56
N THR A 42 18.49 -4.69 -16.10
CA THR A 42 18.64 -3.53 -16.97
C THR A 42 19.02 -2.27 -16.20
N SER A 43 18.39 -2.03 -15.04
CA SER A 43 18.63 -0.84 -14.21
C SER A 43 18.00 -0.99 -12.82
N VAL A 44 18.60 -0.36 -11.81
CA VAL A 44 18.05 -0.30 -10.44
C VAL A 44 16.78 0.54 -10.38
N LEU A 45 16.70 1.62 -11.15
CA LEU A 45 15.52 2.49 -11.20
C LEU A 45 14.98 2.62 -12.63
N PRO A 46 13.68 2.94 -12.78
CA PRO A 46 13.08 3.31 -14.06
C PRO A 46 13.80 4.50 -14.74
N ALA A 47 13.75 4.56 -16.07
CA ALA A 47 14.57 5.47 -16.87
C ALA A 47 14.29 6.97 -16.60
N ASN A 48 13.05 7.34 -16.27
CA ASN A 48 12.67 8.70 -15.91
C ASN A 48 13.43 9.24 -14.69
N TYR A 49 13.98 8.37 -13.85
CA TYR A 49 14.78 8.77 -12.70
C TYR A 49 16.27 9.01 -13.01
N HIS A 50 16.77 8.59 -14.17
CA HIS A 50 18.22 8.61 -14.45
C HIS A 50 18.82 10.01 -14.56
N GLN A 51 17.98 11.03 -14.72
CA GLN A 51 18.39 12.43 -14.72
C GLN A 51 18.79 12.94 -13.32
N TYR A 52 18.29 12.33 -12.25
CA TYR A 52 18.53 12.83 -10.89
C TYR A 52 19.84 12.29 -10.29
N ALA A 53 20.61 13.18 -9.67
CA ALA A 53 21.88 12.82 -9.05
C ALA A 53 21.74 11.80 -7.90
N TRP A 54 20.61 11.82 -7.17
CA TRP A 54 20.33 10.84 -6.12
C TRP A 54 20.05 9.45 -6.70
N ALA A 55 19.29 9.37 -7.80
CA ALA A 55 18.93 8.11 -8.45
C ALA A 55 20.17 7.39 -9.02
N LYS A 56 21.16 8.15 -9.51
CA LYS A 56 22.46 7.59 -9.96
C LYS A 56 23.25 6.90 -8.85
N LYS A 57 22.94 7.14 -7.58
CA LYS A 57 23.60 6.51 -6.43
C LYS A 57 22.85 5.26 -5.93
N ALA A 58 21.65 5.01 -6.44
CA ALA A 58 20.83 3.86 -6.06
C ALA A 58 21.54 2.55 -6.37
N ARG A 59 21.49 1.61 -5.43
CA ARG A 59 22.08 0.28 -5.55
C ARG A 59 21.00 -0.79 -5.47
N ALA A 60 21.26 -1.94 -6.08
CA ALA A 60 20.32 -3.06 -6.04
C ALA A 60 20.04 -3.57 -4.62
N THR A 61 20.97 -3.35 -3.69
CA THR A 61 20.83 -3.71 -2.28
C THR A 61 19.99 -2.73 -1.48
N ASP A 62 19.76 -1.52 -1.99
CA ASP A 62 19.06 -0.48 -1.24
C ASP A 62 17.59 -0.89 -1.07
N PRO A 63 17.07 -0.93 0.16
CA PRO A 63 15.66 -1.25 0.40
C PRO A 63 14.74 -0.08 0.10
N VAL A 64 15.32 1.11 0.13
CA VAL A 64 14.65 2.38 -0.13
C VAL A 64 15.63 3.28 -0.85
N VAL A 65 15.11 4.02 -1.81
CA VAL A 65 15.84 5.11 -2.46
C VAL A 65 14.96 6.35 -2.39
N SER A 66 15.53 7.49 -2.02
CA SER A 66 14.77 8.73 -1.93
C SER A 66 15.60 9.94 -2.37
N GLY A 67 14.90 10.99 -2.77
CA GLY A 67 15.53 12.26 -3.12
C GLY A 67 14.57 13.27 -3.76
N LYS A 68 15.09 14.48 -3.96
CA LYS A 68 14.36 15.60 -4.56
C LYS A 68 14.11 15.42 -6.06
N ALA A 69 12.95 15.87 -6.53
CA ALA A 69 12.55 15.91 -7.94
C ALA A 69 12.49 17.36 -8.48
N ASP A 70 11.72 17.57 -9.54
CA ASP A 70 11.72 18.80 -10.35
C ASP A 70 10.82 19.90 -9.78
N VAL A 71 9.65 19.54 -9.23
CA VAL A 71 8.65 20.53 -8.81
C VAL A 71 9.10 21.25 -7.54
N ARG A 72 8.95 22.57 -7.53
CA ARG A 72 9.34 23.45 -6.41
C ARG A 72 8.26 24.50 -6.17
N ILE A 73 8.09 24.93 -4.93
CA ILE A 73 7.35 26.17 -4.65
C ILE A 73 8.27 27.36 -4.99
N ASP A 74 7.82 28.24 -5.90
CA ASP A 74 8.56 29.42 -6.30
C ASP A 74 8.94 30.32 -5.11
N GLY A 75 10.20 30.77 -5.10
CA GLY A 75 10.75 31.54 -3.99
C GLY A 75 11.09 30.74 -2.73
N SER A 76 10.93 29.40 -2.73
CA SER A 76 11.26 28.54 -1.59
C SER A 76 12.38 27.53 -1.90
N SER A 77 12.89 26.87 -0.84
CA SER A 77 13.77 25.69 -0.94
C SER A 77 13.01 24.36 -0.92
N LEU A 78 11.68 24.37 -1.01
CA LEU A 78 10.84 23.17 -0.92
C LEU A 78 10.66 22.55 -2.30
N PHE A 79 11.11 21.30 -2.42
CA PHE A 79 11.01 20.48 -3.62
C PHE A 79 10.06 19.32 -3.39
N GLU A 80 9.46 18.85 -4.47
CA GLU A 80 8.86 17.53 -4.54
C GLU A 80 9.89 16.48 -4.10
N TRP A 81 9.44 15.58 -3.24
CA TRP A 81 10.28 14.54 -2.67
C TRP A 81 9.78 13.17 -3.10
N GLN A 82 10.69 12.36 -3.63
CA GLN A 82 10.41 11.01 -4.10
C GLN A 82 10.93 10.01 -3.07
N HIS A 83 10.13 9.02 -2.75
CA HIS A 83 10.49 7.93 -1.86
C HIS A 83 10.05 6.61 -2.49
N ALA A 84 11.00 5.75 -2.86
CA ALA A 84 10.75 4.46 -3.47
C ALA A 84 11.07 3.35 -2.48
N ALA A 85 10.08 2.54 -2.12
CA ALA A 85 10.24 1.35 -1.28
C ALA A 85 10.32 0.09 -2.14
N LYS A 86 11.35 -0.72 -1.91
CA LYS A 86 11.60 -1.96 -2.65
C LYS A 86 10.73 -3.07 -2.09
N VAL A 87 10.05 -3.79 -2.98
CA VAL A 87 9.13 -4.86 -2.61
C VAL A 87 9.08 -5.91 -3.72
N ASP A 88 8.61 -7.11 -3.43
CA ASP A 88 8.20 -8.10 -4.44
C ASP A 88 6.69 -8.26 -4.30
N LEU A 89 5.93 -7.49 -5.08
CA LEU A 89 4.51 -7.27 -4.85
C LEU A 89 3.68 -8.50 -5.26
N ASN A 90 4.15 -9.23 -6.27
CA ASN A 90 3.54 -10.44 -6.80
C ASN A 90 4.25 -11.73 -6.38
N LEU A 91 5.30 -11.64 -5.56
CA LEU A 91 6.11 -12.76 -5.05
C LEU A 91 6.72 -13.62 -6.16
N ASP A 92 7.16 -12.98 -7.25
CA ASP A 92 7.79 -13.65 -8.39
C ASP A 92 9.33 -13.71 -8.32
N GLY A 93 9.91 -13.12 -7.27
CA GLY A 93 11.34 -13.04 -7.02
C GLY A 93 12.02 -11.83 -7.65
N LEU A 94 11.31 -11.01 -8.44
CA LEU A 94 11.80 -9.75 -8.96
C LEU A 94 11.37 -8.58 -8.08
N CYS A 95 12.25 -7.59 -7.94
CA CYS A 95 11.90 -6.41 -7.18
C CYS A 95 11.09 -5.42 -8.00
N ASP A 96 10.05 -4.91 -7.36
CA ASP A 96 9.22 -3.78 -7.71
C ASP A 96 9.58 -2.56 -6.86
N TRP A 97 9.17 -1.39 -7.34
CA TRP A 97 9.18 -0.17 -6.55
C TRP A 97 7.75 0.31 -6.32
N ILE A 98 7.38 0.57 -5.07
CA ILE A 98 6.24 1.44 -4.77
C ILE A 98 6.81 2.80 -4.41
N VAL A 99 6.53 3.78 -5.26
CA VAL A 99 7.02 5.15 -5.13
C VAL A 99 5.93 6.02 -4.54
N THR A 100 6.28 6.82 -3.54
CA THR A 100 5.50 7.98 -3.08
C THR A 100 6.19 9.24 -3.57
N SER A 101 5.42 10.10 -4.23
CA SER A 101 5.79 11.50 -4.43
C SER A 101 5.03 12.37 -3.46
N ASN A 102 5.78 13.18 -2.72
CA ASN A 102 5.26 14.21 -1.83
C ASN A 102 5.51 15.59 -2.46
N ILE A 103 4.45 16.25 -2.90
CA ILE A 103 4.49 17.52 -3.64
C ILE A 103 4.15 18.65 -2.66
N PRO A 104 5.08 19.58 -2.37
CA PRO A 104 4.78 20.68 -1.47
C PRO A 104 3.77 21.65 -2.08
N LEU A 105 2.72 21.96 -1.33
CA LEU A 105 1.66 22.90 -1.69
C LEU A 105 1.87 24.30 -1.11
N SER A 106 2.46 24.38 0.09
CA SER A 106 2.71 25.61 0.81
C SER A 106 4.07 25.60 1.52
N SER A 107 4.62 26.78 1.83
CA SER A 107 5.80 26.90 2.70
C SER A 107 5.52 26.57 4.16
N GLY A 108 4.24 26.46 4.54
CA GLY A 108 3.79 26.02 5.87
C GLY A 108 3.92 24.51 6.08
N GLY A 109 4.25 23.75 5.03
CA GLY A 109 4.54 22.33 5.09
C GLY A 109 3.43 21.43 4.53
N ASP A 110 2.35 21.99 3.99
CA ASP A 110 1.30 21.20 3.33
C ASP A 110 1.86 20.53 2.07
N THR A 111 1.46 19.28 1.83
CA THR A 111 1.93 18.42 0.76
C THR A 111 0.80 17.57 0.21
N ASP A 112 0.72 17.45 -1.11
CA ASP A 112 -0.02 16.36 -1.76
C ASP A 112 0.85 15.11 -1.82
N SER A 113 0.22 13.94 -1.83
CA SER A 113 0.90 12.66 -2.02
C SER A 113 0.30 11.89 -3.19
N ILE A 114 1.13 11.25 -4.00
CA ILE A 114 0.66 10.29 -5.00
C ILE A 114 1.61 9.11 -5.07
N ASN A 115 1.05 7.90 -5.26
CA ASN A 115 1.85 6.70 -5.38
C ASN A 115 1.86 6.15 -6.81
N THR A 116 2.96 5.49 -7.16
CA THR A 116 3.15 4.77 -8.43
C THR A 116 3.83 3.44 -8.16
N VAL A 117 3.34 2.36 -8.78
CA VAL A 117 4.01 1.04 -8.78
C VAL A 117 4.83 0.90 -10.05
N TYR A 118 6.08 0.48 -9.92
CA TYR A 118 6.88 -0.03 -11.02
C TYR A 118 7.11 -1.52 -10.82
N LEU A 119 6.48 -2.33 -11.66
CA LEU A 119 6.75 -3.76 -11.66
C LEU A 119 8.07 -4.06 -12.38
N GLY A 120 8.95 -4.78 -11.69
CA GLY A 120 10.21 -5.27 -12.22
C GLY A 120 9.99 -6.41 -13.20
N GLN A 121 10.67 -6.35 -14.33
CA GLN A 121 10.64 -7.39 -15.36
C GLN A 121 12.04 -7.64 -15.88
N ARG A 122 12.26 -8.78 -16.54
CA ARG A 122 13.56 -9.08 -17.18
C ARG A 122 14.00 -8.00 -18.18
N ALA A 123 13.04 -7.37 -18.87
CA ALA A 123 13.27 -6.35 -19.88
C ALA A 123 13.26 -4.91 -19.34
N GLY A 124 13.02 -4.70 -18.04
CA GLY A 124 12.96 -3.36 -17.45
C GLY A 124 11.80 -3.19 -16.48
N TRP A 125 11.12 -2.05 -16.60
CA TRP A 125 10.11 -1.61 -15.64
C TRP A 125 8.79 -1.35 -16.35
N THR A 126 7.69 -1.84 -15.78
CA THR A 126 6.34 -1.44 -16.20
C THR A 126 5.70 -0.56 -15.14
N ARG A 127 5.28 0.64 -15.53
CA ARG A 127 4.69 1.64 -14.63
C ARG A 127 3.17 1.47 -14.52
N PHE A 128 2.66 1.54 -13.29
CA PHE A 128 1.24 1.60 -12.95
C PHE A 128 1.00 2.73 -11.95
N GLY A 129 0.27 3.75 -12.38
CA GLY A 129 0.00 4.94 -11.58
C GLY A 129 -0.87 5.90 -12.37
N ALA A 130 -1.04 7.11 -11.85
CA ALA A 130 -1.85 8.12 -12.50
C ALA A 130 -1.38 8.41 -13.94
N THR A 131 -2.35 8.58 -14.84
CA THR A 131 -2.12 8.80 -16.28
C THR A 131 -1.68 10.23 -16.60
N GLY A 132 -1.91 11.20 -15.69
CA GLY A 132 -1.48 12.58 -15.85
C GLY A 132 0.03 12.80 -15.67
N ILE A 133 0.76 11.79 -15.14
CA ILE A 133 2.20 11.87 -14.91
C ILE A 133 2.94 11.70 -16.25
N ARG A 134 3.82 12.65 -16.58
CA ARG A 134 4.60 12.64 -17.83
C ARG A 134 5.71 11.59 -17.77
N ALA A 135 5.90 10.87 -18.87
CA ALA A 135 6.86 9.76 -18.95
C ALA A 135 8.34 10.15 -18.73
N ASN A 136 8.68 11.43 -18.85
CA ASN A 136 10.05 11.95 -18.70
C ASN A 136 10.26 12.77 -17.42
N GLN A 137 9.37 12.65 -16.44
CA GLN A 137 9.46 13.34 -15.15
C GLN A 137 9.37 12.32 -14.00
N ALA A 138 9.76 12.76 -12.79
CA ALA A 138 9.46 12.01 -11.58
C ALA A 138 7.94 11.85 -11.39
N ASP A 139 7.52 10.90 -10.57
CA ASP A 139 6.11 10.54 -10.39
C ASP A 139 5.31 11.57 -9.58
N GLY A 140 5.10 12.75 -10.14
CA GLY A 140 4.23 13.78 -9.59
C GLY A 140 3.21 14.24 -10.61
N LEU A 141 2.00 14.56 -10.14
CA LEU A 141 1.02 15.27 -10.96
C LEU A 141 1.34 16.77 -11.08
N GLY A 142 2.24 17.28 -10.23
CA GLY A 142 2.48 18.72 -10.08
C GLY A 142 1.49 19.37 -9.10
N ARG A 143 1.77 20.62 -8.74
CA ARG A 143 1.01 21.36 -7.71
C ARG A 143 -0.45 21.57 -8.13
N GLY A 144 -1.40 21.16 -7.28
CA GLY A 144 -2.83 21.44 -7.44
C GLY A 144 -3.48 20.72 -8.63
N GLN A 145 -2.92 19.57 -9.04
CA GLN A 145 -3.43 18.80 -10.18
C GLN A 145 -4.30 17.62 -9.71
N SER A 146 -5.51 17.58 -10.25
CA SER A 146 -6.59 16.57 -10.17
C SER A 146 -6.71 15.73 -8.88
N ASP A 147 -7.51 16.20 -7.93
CA ASP A 147 -7.97 15.46 -6.72
C ASP A 147 -8.50 14.06 -7.06
N ALA A 148 -9.15 13.90 -8.22
CA ALA A 148 -9.68 12.62 -8.67
C ALA A 148 -8.60 11.55 -8.92
N GLN A 149 -7.45 11.93 -9.50
CA GLN A 149 -6.35 10.97 -9.67
C GLN A 149 -5.59 10.75 -8.37
N GLN A 150 -5.45 11.79 -7.54
CA GLN A 150 -4.81 11.64 -6.24
C GLN A 150 -5.60 10.68 -5.34
N SER A 151 -6.91 10.84 -5.23
CA SER A 151 -7.77 9.91 -4.47
C SER A 151 -7.73 8.46 -4.98
N GLN A 152 -7.45 8.23 -6.26
CA GLN A 152 -7.32 6.88 -6.83
C GLN A 152 -5.96 6.22 -6.52
N PHE A 153 -4.90 7.02 -6.41
CA PHE A 153 -3.51 6.54 -6.35
C PHE A 153 -2.73 6.99 -5.11
N ALA A 154 -3.35 7.70 -4.17
CA ALA A 154 -2.81 7.99 -2.84
C ALA A 154 -3.16 6.84 -1.90
N TRP A 155 -2.34 5.79 -1.91
CA TRP A 155 -2.45 4.64 -1.02
C TRP A 155 -1.76 4.85 0.33
N PHE A 156 -0.82 5.80 0.42
CA PHE A 156 -0.15 6.20 1.66
C PHE A 156 0.66 7.50 1.53
N ASP A 157 0.85 8.20 2.65
CA ASP A 157 1.66 9.43 2.73
C ASP A 157 3.12 9.19 3.15
N GLU A 158 3.35 8.14 3.91
CA GLU A 158 4.66 7.65 4.36
C GLU A 158 4.94 6.25 3.78
N GLY A 159 6.16 5.74 3.93
CA GLY A 159 6.52 4.41 3.45
C GLY A 159 5.54 3.32 3.96
N PRO A 160 5.23 2.30 3.14
CA PRO A 160 4.23 1.31 3.50
C PRO A 160 4.78 0.32 4.53
N TYR A 161 3.88 -0.29 5.29
CA TYR A 161 4.18 -1.54 5.98
C TYR A 161 3.76 -2.72 5.12
N LEU A 162 4.45 -3.85 5.26
CA LEU A 162 4.23 -5.05 4.48
C LEU A 162 3.98 -6.24 5.40
N LEU A 163 3.03 -7.07 5.03
CA LEU A 163 2.79 -8.39 5.62
C LEU A 163 2.67 -9.42 4.50
N ARG A 164 3.26 -10.60 4.72
CA ARG A 164 3.14 -11.73 3.79
C ARG A 164 2.17 -12.74 4.36
N ASP A 165 1.28 -13.26 3.52
CA ASP A 165 0.59 -14.53 3.78
C ASP A 165 1.31 -15.67 3.07
N ALA A 166 1.86 -16.59 3.85
CA ALA A 166 2.57 -17.76 3.34
C ALA A 166 1.63 -18.79 2.71
N THR A 167 0.34 -18.82 3.10
CA THR A 167 -0.63 -19.78 2.54
C THR A 167 -1.06 -19.35 1.14
N ALA A 168 -1.53 -18.12 0.97
CA ALA A 168 -1.96 -17.62 -0.34
C ALA A 168 -0.81 -17.17 -1.24
N GLN A 169 0.43 -17.13 -0.75
CA GLN A 169 1.56 -16.46 -1.41
C GLN A 169 1.15 -15.07 -1.90
N LYS A 170 0.71 -14.24 -0.95
CA LYS A 170 0.25 -12.87 -1.19
C LYS A 170 1.00 -11.91 -0.29
N LEU A 171 1.24 -10.70 -0.81
CA LEU A 171 1.71 -9.58 -0.03
C LEU A 171 0.57 -8.58 0.20
N TYR A 172 0.45 -8.13 1.44
CA TYR A 172 -0.41 -7.03 1.84
C TYR A 172 0.43 -5.78 2.04
N VAL A 173 -0.05 -4.68 1.47
CA VAL A 173 0.52 -3.35 1.64
C VAL A 173 -0.38 -2.59 2.60
N ILE A 174 0.18 -2.11 3.70
CA ILE A 174 -0.53 -1.35 4.71
C ILE A 174 -0.11 0.09 4.55
N GLY A 175 -1.04 0.89 4.06
CA GLY A 175 -0.84 2.32 3.91
C GLY A 175 -1.00 3.02 5.26
N ASN A 176 -0.06 3.93 5.55
CA ASN A 176 -0.16 4.87 6.64
C ASN A 176 -0.68 6.21 6.11
N PHE A 177 -1.63 6.80 6.82
CA PHE A 177 -2.10 8.18 6.60
C PHE A 177 -1.99 8.94 7.92
N SER A 178 -0.76 9.19 8.34
CA SER A 178 -0.46 9.79 9.64
C SER A 178 -0.23 11.30 9.54
N SER A 179 0.26 11.75 8.39
CA SER A 179 0.80 13.08 8.22
C SER A 179 -0.31 14.12 8.25
N ARG A 180 -0.21 15.05 9.20
CA ARG A 180 -1.10 16.20 9.27
C ARG A 180 -0.96 17.15 8.08
N ASN A 181 0.14 17.01 7.34
CA ASN A 181 0.53 17.87 6.24
C ASN A 181 0.02 17.33 4.90
N SER A 182 -0.54 16.13 4.83
CA SER A 182 -1.10 15.53 3.62
C SER A 182 -2.51 14.96 3.88
N PHE A 183 -2.89 13.91 3.17
CA PHE A 183 -4.16 13.21 3.32
C PHE A 183 -4.48 12.76 4.74
N GLY A 184 -3.51 12.64 5.65
CA GLY A 184 -3.79 12.34 7.07
C GLY A 184 -4.67 13.39 7.76
N ARG A 185 -4.89 14.58 7.19
CA ARG A 185 -5.91 15.54 7.66
C ARG A 185 -7.34 15.11 7.33
N GLU A 186 -7.58 14.53 6.16
CA GLU A 186 -8.91 14.26 5.61
C GLU A 186 -9.29 12.76 5.68
N PHE A 187 -8.28 11.90 5.59
CA PHE A 187 -8.40 10.44 5.57
C PHE A 187 -7.34 9.77 6.47
N PRO A 188 -7.24 10.11 7.78
CA PRO A 188 -6.29 9.45 8.65
C PRO A 188 -6.63 7.98 8.86
N GLY A 189 -5.62 7.21 9.25
CA GLY A 189 -5.77 5.81 9.62
C GLY A 189 -4.88 4.89 8.80
N TYR A 190 -4.92 3.61 9.15
CA TYR A 190 -4.30 2.58 8.33
C TYR A 190 -5.26 2.08 7.27
N ARG A 191 -4.75 1.74 6.09
CA ARG A 191 -5.51 1.11 5.00
C ARG A 191 -4.81 -0.18 4.61
N ILE A 192 -5.58 -1.22 4.32
CA ILE A 192 -5.04 -2.53 3.93
C ILE A 192 -5.26 -2.69 2.44
N PHE A 193 -4.20 -3.01 1.70
CA PHE A 193 -4.27 -3.23 0.27
C PHE A 193 -3.69 -4.58 -0.12
N THR A 194 -4.18 -5.11 -1.23
CA THR A 194 -3.54 -6.20 -1.97
C THR A 194 -3.36 -5.81 -3.42
N TRP A 195 -2.39 -6.39 -4.11
CA TRP A 195 -2.20 -6.15 -5.53
C TRP A 195 -3.25 -6.89 -6.36
N ASP A 196 -4.00 -6.13 -7.17
CA ASP A 196 -4.88 -6.68 -8.19
C ASP A 196 -4.14 -6.70 -9.54
N PRO A 197 -3.71 -7.88 -10.04
CA PRO A 197 -2.98 -7.98 -11.30
C PRO A 197 -3.85 -7.70 -12.53
N VAL A 198 -5.17 -7.82 -12.42
CA VAL A 198 -6.12 -7.57 -13.51
C VAL A 198 -6.37 -6.07 -13.64
N ALA A 199 -6.72 -5.41 -12.53
CA ALA A 199 -6.95 -3.97 -12.49
C ALA A 199 -5.64 -3.16 -12.47
N LYS A 200 -4.50 -3.83 -12.22
CA LYS A 200 -3.15 -3.24 -12.19
C LYS A 200 -3.03 -2.11 -11.17
N LYS A 201 -3.54 -2.34 -9.97
CA LYS A 201 -3.55 -1.37 -8.87
C LYS A 201 -3.56 -2.08 -7.52
N LEU A 202 -3.21 -1.34 -6.47
CA LEU A 202 -3.53 -1.75 -5.11
C LEU A 202 -5.05 -1.62 -4.88
N ALA A 203 -5.68 -2.73 -4.53
CA ALA A 203 -7.09 -2.82 -4.18
C ALA A 203 -7.22 -2.80 -2.65
N GLU A 204 -8.03 -1.87 -2.14
CA GLU A 204 -8.28 -1.75 -0.71
C GLU A 204 -9.15 -2.90 -0.21
N LEU A 205 -8.79 -3.46 0.94
CA LEU A 205 -9.56 -4.46 1.68
C LEU A 205 -10.24 -3.79 2.87
N ASP A 206 -11.51 -4.12 3.10
CA ASP A 206 -12.25 -3.60 4.25
C ASP A 206 -11.66 -4.16 5.56
N LYS A 207 -10.85 -3.35 6.25
CA LYS A 207 -10.25 -3.69 7.54
C LYS A 207 -11.25 -3.82 8.69
N TRP A 208 -12.46 -3.30 8.49
CA TRP A 208 -13.52 -3.37 9.50
C TRP A 208 -14.37 -4.63 9.35
N HIS A 209 -14.24 -5.37 8.25
CA HIS A 209 -14.97 -6.62 8.04
C HIS A 209 -14.43 -7.76 8.92
N ALA A 210 -15.14 -8.08 10.00
CA ALA A 210 -14.79 -9.17 10.91
C ALA A 210 -14.91 -10.53 10.19
N GLY A 211 -13.83 -11.31 10.23
CA GLY A 211 -13.71 -12.56 9.46
C GLY A 211 -13.44 -12.36 7.97
N GLY A 212 -13.28 -11.11 7.52
CA GLY A 212 -12.76 -10.78 6.21
C GLY A 212 -11.25 -10.73 6.19
N GLU A 213 -10.66 -10.98 5.02
CA GLU A 213 -9.22 -10.91 4.77
C GLU A 213 -8.59 -9.61 5.30
N GLY A 214 -9.18 -8.45 4.98
CA GLY A 214 -8.70 -7.15 5.45
C GLY A 214 -8.72 -7.01 6.98
N GLY A 215 -9.75 -7.54 7.65
CA GLY A 215 -9.89 -7.51 9.10
C GLY A 215 -8.87 -8.40 9.81
N GLU A 216 -8.59 -9.59 9.27
CA GLU A 216 -7.56 -10.49 9.80
C GLU A 216 -6.15 -9.91 9.65
N VAL A 217 -5.82 -9.35 8.48
CA VAL A 217 -4.55 -8.65 8.24
C VAL A 217 -4.38 -7.47 9.19
N TYR A 218 -5.42 -6.66 9.36
CA TYR A 218 -5.40 -5.53 10.28
C TYR A 218 -5.24 -5.97 11.74
N ALA A 219 -5.96 -7.00 12.19
CA ALA A 219 -5.82 -7.53 13.55
C ALA A 219 -4.38 -8.01 13.84
N TYR A 220 -3.76 -8.71 12.87
CA TYR A 220 -2.36 -9.10 12.98
C TYR A 220 -1.44 -7.89 13.06
N PHE A 221 -1.62 -6.90 12.18
CA PHE A 221 -0.81 -5.68 12.17
C PHE A 221 -0.89 -4.92 13.50
N VAL A 222 -2.09 -4.82 14.10
CA VAL A 222 -2.28 -4.20 15.43
C VAL A 222 -1.49 -4.94 16.51
N ALA A 223 -1.46 -6.28 16.47
CA ALA A 223 -0.81 -7.11 17.48
C ALA A 223 0.72 -7.22 17.31
N HIS A 224 1.22 -7.14 16.08
CA HIS A 224 2.59 -7.53 15.74
C HIS A 224 3.40 -6.48 14.96
N GLY A 225 2.75 -5.41 14.50
CA GLY A 225 3.31 -4.46 13.56
C GLY A 225 3.45 -5.06 12.15
N GLY A 226 4.28 -4.44 11.31
CA GLY A 226 4.55 -4.86 9.94
C GLY A 226 6.01 -4.66 9.55
N PHE A 227 6.43 -5.21 8.42
CA PHE A 227 7.75 -4.91 7.87
C PHE A 227 7.74 -3.54 7.19
N ALA A 228 8.61 -2.63 7.60
CA ALA A 228 8.69 -1.27 7.08
C ALA A 228 10.03 -1.09 6.33
N PRO A 229 10.05 -1.15 4.98
CA PRO A 229 11.30 -1.12 4.21
C PRO A 229 12.19 0.10 4.49
N ASP A 230 11.59 1.19 4.92
CA ASP A 230 12.17 2.51 5.17
C ASP A 230 12.67 2.75 6.61
N ARG A 231 12.28 1.91 7.57
CA ARG A 231 12.70 2.06 8.97
C ARG A 231 14.11 1.51 9.20
N THR A 232 14.89 2.28 9.94
CA THR A 232 16.34 2.09 10.14
C THR A 232 16.72 1.34 11.41
N THR A 233 15.76 0.81 12.18
CA THR A 233 16.07 -0.18 13.23
C THR A 233 16.57 -1.42 12.51
N ASP A 234 17.80 -1.84 12.83
CA ASP A 234 18.62 -2.90 12.23
C ASP A 234 18.23 -3.49 10.86
N LYS A 235 19.20 -3.72 9.97
CA LYS A 235 18.92 -4.34 8.65
C LYS A 235 18.15 -5.66 8.74
N ASP A 236 18.18 -6.32 9.90
CA ASP A 236 17.52 -7.57 10.23
C ASP A 236 16.21 -7.40 11.04
N ASP A 237 15.88 -6.19 11.54
CA ASP A 237 14.64 -5.88 12.29
C ASP A 237 13.99 -4.57 11.80
N ARG A 238 13.64 -4.54 10.51
CA ARG A 238 12.80 -3.50 9.93
C ARG A 238 11.33 -3.69 10.28
N SER A 239 11.05 -3.92 11.55
CA SER A 239 9.69 -3.91 12.08
C SER A 239 9.26 -2.47 12.32
N GLY A 240 8.05 -2.12 11.91
CA GLY A 240 7.39 -0.90 12.32
C GLY A 240 6.15 -1.23 13.13
N ASP A 241 5.98 -0.53 14.24
CA ASP A 241 4.86 -0.73 15.15
C ASP A 241 3.59 -0.02 14.70
N PHE A 242 2.46 -0.58 15.10
CA PHE A 242 1.16 0.06 15.04
C PHE A 242 1.08 1.21 16.06
N ASP A 243 0.80 2.42 15.58
CA ASP A 243 0.49 3.56 16.43
C ASP A 243 -1.03 3.70 16.66
N PRO A 244 -1.53 3.44 17.88
CA PRO A 244 -2.94 3.58 18.21
C PRO A 244 -3.44 5.03 18.16
N ALA A 245 -2.57 6.05 18.21
CA ALA A 245 -2.98 7.45 18.11
C ALA A 245 -3.53 7.80 16.73
N ILE A 246 -2.93 7.25 15.67
CA ILE A 246 -3.37 7.41 14.28
C ILE A 246 -4.80 6.85 14.13
N GLU A 247 -5.02 5.63 14.63
CA GLU A 247 -6.33 4.98 14.54
C GLU A 247 -7.40 5.68 15.40
N ARG A 248 -7.04 6.14 16.60
CA ARG A 248 -7.96 6.92 17.45
C ARG A 248 -8.42 8.18 16.73
N ARG A 249 -7.53 8.84 15.99
CA ARG A 249 -7.86 10.03 15.19
C ARG A 249 -8.84 9.69 14.07
N GLU A 250 -8.60 8.62 13.31
CA GLU A 250 -9.55 8.14 12.30
C GLU A 250 -10.96 7.95 12.89
N LEU A 251 -11.04 7.19 13.98
CA LEU A 251 -12.32 6.93 14.65
C LEU A 251 -12.97 8.22 15.15
N SER A 252 -12.21 9.18 15.69
CA SER A 252 -12.80 10.45 16.14
C SER A 252 -13.43 11.27 15.02
N LEU A 253 -12.90 11.19 13.80
CA LEU A 253 -13.42 11.93 12.65
C LEU A 253 -14.57 11.19 11.97
N ARG A 254 -14.43 9.87 11.80
CA ARG A 254 -15.37 9.02 11.04
C ARG A 254 -16.58 8.57 11.86
N CYS A 255 -16.52 8.66 13.18
CA CYS A 255 -17.66 8.36 14.04
C CYS A 255 -18.61 9.55 14.27
N SER A 256 -18.47 10.64 13.53
CA SER A 256 -19.50 11.68 13.45
C SER A 256 -20.77 11.16 12.76
N GLU A 257 -21.94 11.70 13.10
CA GLU A 257 -23.25 11.18 12.61
C GLU A 257 -23.39 11.19 11.07
N GLU A 258 -22.73 12.13 10.41
CA GLU A 258 -22.73 12.24 8.94
C GLU A 258 -21.79 11.21 8.30
N ALA A 259 -20.63 10.94 8.90
CA ALA A 259 -19.66 9.97 8.40
C ALA A 259 -20.11 8.51 8.62
N GLN A 260 -20.91 8.22 9.66
CA GLN A 260 -21.47 6.89 9.91
C GLN A 260 -22.40 6.41 8.78
N LYS A 261 -23.08 7.33 8.07
CA LYS A 261 -24.01 6.99 6.97
C LYS A 261 -23.30 6.51 5.70
N ALA A 262 -22.02 6.84 5.53
CA ALA A 262 -21.19 6.45 4.38
C ALA A 262 -20.15 5.37 4.72
N ALA A 263 -20.09 4.94 5.98
CA ALA A 263 -19.12 3.98 6.50
C ALA A 263 -19.58 2.52 6.28
N SER A 264 -18.63 1.57 6.32
CA SER A 264 -19.00 0.15 6.38
C SER A 264 -19.82 -0.15 7.65
N PRO A 265 -20.79 -1.09 7.63
CA PRO A 265 -21.64 -1.41 8.78
C PRO A 265 -20.86 -1.75 10.06
N LEU A 266 -19.64 -2.27 9.91
CA LEU A 266 -18.80 -2.65 11.03
C LEU A 266 -18.00 -1.47 11.60
N LEU A 267 -17.59 -0.51 10.77
CA LEU A 267 -17.10 0.79 11.26
C LEU A 267 -18.22 1.51 12.04
N ALA A 268 -19.46 1.50 11.54
CA ALA A 268 -20.60 2.06 12.26
C ALA A 268 -20.83 1.39 13.63
N THR A 269 -20.72 0.06 13.70
CA THR A 269 -20.80 -0.69 14.96
C THR A 269 -19.69 -0.29 15.93
N ARG A 270 -18.45 -0.12 15.45
CA ARG A 270 -17.31 0.37 16.27
C ARG A 270 -17.53 1.78 16.80
N CYS A 271 -18.21 2.63 16.03
CA CYS A 271 -18.56 3.99 16.43
C CYS A 271 -19.65 4.05 17.52
N MET A 272 -20.56 3.07 17.56
CA MET A 272 -21.63 3.01 18.56
C MET A 272 -21.14 2.64 19.97
N VAL A 273 -20.01 1.93 20.08
CA VAL A 273 -19.42 1.53 21.39
C VAL A 273 -18.81 2.71 22.15
N LYS A 274 -18.68 3.88 21.52
CA LYS A 274 -18.13 5.12 22.14
C LYS A 274 -19.18 6.13 22.62
N ARG A 275 -20.48 5.79 22.60
CA ARG A 275 -21.54 6.61 23.21
C ARG A 275 -21.92 6.10 24.59
#